data_AF-A0A662I175-F1
#
_entry.id   AF-A0A662I175-F1
#
_cell.length_a   1.000
_cell.length_b   1.000
_cell.length_c   1.000
_cell.angle_alpha   90.00
_cell.angle_beta   90.00
_cell.angle_gamma   90.00
#
_symmetry.space_group_name_H-M   'P 1'
#
loop_
_entity.id
_entity.type
_entity.pdbx_description
1 polymer ?
#
loop_
_entity_poly.entity_id
_entity_poly.type
_entity_poly.pdbx_seq_one_letter_code
_entity_poly.pdbx_strand_id
1 'polypeptide(L)'
;MVVVVLYVCFNPTLALDGFEYLRRLKPIEKVYILYDMKKDRYGAVSRRNAKKLYKILSFFRPQPVKVNPVSFENVFSKLYPLVHSEVSEGREVYIDITSMPPEMVACVTTIALMHPKVYLYVVPTIERGEFIPEPGTPKFEEWVEEKDNKRGLEPLQLMLPEERLELLDENEKWLAEKILITLYEKGGKANAIKDLIEWCGENPRDNVVKNRYSRMIDDLVRKGLVYKLHAGREKQVCLTEFGRIYAKALYKISQKAKQIKPIPLVRKYSPRI
;
A
#
# COMPACT_ATOMS: atom_id res chain seq x y z
N MET A 1 17.27 0.57 9.69
CA MET A 1 16.81 1.95 9.43
C MET A 1 15.29 1.92 9.30
N VAL A 2 14.61 3.02 9.63
CA VAL A 2 13.15 3.04 9.79
C VAL A 2 12.47 3.99 8.81
N VAL A 3 11.35 3.54 8.26
CA VAL A 3 10.40 4.34 7.49
C VAL A 3 9.16 4.58 8.34
N VAL A 4 8.71 5.83 8.41
CA VAL A 4 7.46 6.18 9.09
C VAL A 4 6.40 6.59 8.07
N VAL A 5 5.21 6.02 8.20
CA VAL A 5 4.05 6.31 7.36
C VAL A 5 2.99 6.98 8.23
N LEU A 6 2.75 8.26 8.00
CA LEU A 6 1.81 9.08 8.76
C LEU A 6 0.57 9.34 7.91
N TYR A 7 -0.61 8.94 8.37
CA TYR A 7 -1.86 9.49 7.83
C TYR A 7 -2.34 10.65 8.69
N VAL A 8 -2.49 11.81 8.07
CA VAL A 8 -2.95 13.01 8.78
C VAL A 8 -4.33 13.42 8.30
N CYS A 9 -5.29 13.37 9.21
CA CYS A 9 -6.60 13.98 9.02
C CYS A 9 -6.73 15.18 9.96
N PHE A 10 -7.20 14.97 11.19
CA PHE A 10 -7.54 16.07 12.11
C PHE A 10 -6.44 16.43 13.10
N ASN A 11 -5.62 15.46 13.52
CA ASN A 11 -4.73 15.61 14.66
C ASN A 11 -3.25 15.56 14.22
N PRO A 12 -2.70 16.62 13.58
CA PRO A 12 -1.30 16.62 13.16
C PRO A 12 -0.34 16.57 14.36
N THR A 13 -0.74 17.10 15.52
CA THR A 13 0.07 17.07 16.74
C THR A 13 0.25 15.64 17.27
N LEU A 14 -0.80 14.80 17.24
CA LEU A 14 -0.67 13.39 17.62
C LEU A 14 0.28 12.64 16.68
N ALA A 15 0.17 12.90 15.38
CA ALA A 15 1.09 12.31 14.40
C ALA A 15 2.54 12.74 14.65
N LEU A 16 2.77 13.98 15.07
CA LEU A 16 4.10 14.47 15.46
C LEU A 16 4.59 13.86 16.77
N ASP A 17 3.73 13.75 17.78
CA ASP A 17 4.09 13.17 19.07
C ASP A 17 4.51 11.70 18.89
N GLY A 18 3.76 10.92 18.09
CA GLY A 18 4.13 9.55 17.74
C GLY A 18 5.42 9.47 16.91
N PHE A 19 5.58 10.36 15.93
CA PHE A 19 6.81 10.46 15.15
C PHE A 19 8.03 10.78 16.02
N GLU A 20 7.93 11.76 16.92
CA GLU A 20 9.03 12.19 17.80
C GLU A 20 9.41 11.10 18.81
N TYR A 21 8.42 10.37 19.33
CA TYR A 21 8.68 9.20 20.15
C TYR A 21 9.50 8.16 19.39
N LEU A 22 9.07 7.77 18.19
CA LEU A 22 9.82 6.82 17.36
C LEU A 22 11.21 7.34 16.99
N ARG A 23 11.35 8.63 16.68
CA ARG A 23 12.62 9.26 16.31
C ARG A 23 13.67 9.18 17.42
N ARG A 24 13.25 9.21 18.68
CA ARG A 24 14.15 9.06 19.85
C ARG A 24 14.67 7.64 20.01
N LEU A 25 13.90 6.65 19.55
CA LEU A 25 14.22 5.23 19.72
C LEU A 25 14.90 4.61 18.50
N LYS A 26 14.64 5.16 17.31
CA LYS A 26 15.00 4.53 16.04
C LYS A 26 15.56 5.55 15.04
N PRO A 27 16.54 5.17 14.21
CA PRO A 27 17.05 6.02 13.14
C PRO A 27 16.05 6.08 11.98
N ILE A 28 15.22 7.13 11.97
CA ILE A 28 14.27 7.41 10.89
C ILE A 28 15.04 7.90 9.66
N GLU A 29 14.87 7.19 8.56
CA GLU A 29 15.50 7.50 7.27
C GLU A 29 14.52 8.22 6.32
N LYS A 30 13.24 7.87 6.40
CA LYS A 30 12.24 8.27 5.41
C LYS A 30 10.88 8.45 6.03
N VAL A 31 10.13 9.43 5.52
CA VAL A 31 8.78 9.74 5.99
C VAL A 31 7.82 9.81 4.81
N TYR A 32 6.71 9.10 4.92
CA TYR A 32 5.56 9.22 4.01
C TYR A 32 4.44 9.95 4.73
N ILE A 33 3.89 10.99 4.11
CA ILE A 33 2.70 11.68 4.62
C ILE A 33 1.54 11.40 3.68
N LEU A 34 0.59 10.63 4.19
CA LEU A 34 -0.67 10.32 3.55
C LEU A 34 -1.71 11.37 3.91
N TYR A 35 -2.46 11.80 2.91
CA TYR A 35 -3.56 12.74 3.10
C TYR A 35 -4.71 12.46 2.16
N ASP A 36 -5.91 12.85 2.62
CA ASP A 36 -7.16 12.64 1.92
C ASP A 36 -7.26 13.57 0.69
N MET A 37 -7.36 12.93 -0.47
CA MET A 37 -7.45 13.59 -1.77
C MET A 37 -8.87 14.07 -2.12
N LYS A 38 -9.90 13.65 -1.37
CA LYS A 38 -11.29 14.00 -1.65
C LYS A 38 -11.50 15.52 -1.62
N LYS A 39 -12.36 16.03 -2.48
CA LYS A 39 -12.70 17.46 -2.55
C LYS A 39 -13.86 17.80 -1.59
N ASP A 40 -13.76 17.34 -0.35
CA ASP A 40 -14.73 17.58 0.72
C ASP A 40 -14.06 18.23 1.94
N ARG A 41 -14.84 18.43 3.02
CA ARG A 41 -14.39 19.08 4.26
C ARG A 41 -13.24 18.30 4.92
N TYR A 42 -13.35 16.98 4.94
CA TYR A 42 -12.34 16.05 5.47
C TYR A 42 -11.03 16.14 4.71
N GLY A 43 -11.09 16.10 3.38
CA GLY A 43 -9.93 16.27 2.51
C GLY A 43 -9.31 17.66 2.63
N ALA A 44 -10.10 18.71 2.81
CA ALA A 44 -9.58 20.06 3.02
C ALA A 44 -8.74 20.16 4.31
N VAL A 45 -9.26 19.65 5.43
CA VAL A 45 -8.54 19.59 6.71
C VAL A 45 -7.27 18.75 6.57
N SER A 46 -7.39 17.53 6.02
CA SER A 46 -6.26 16.63 5.84
C SER A 46 -5.13 17.24 4.99
N ARG A 47 -5.46 17.93 3.89
CA ARG A 47 -4.45 18.64 3.06
C ARG A 47 -3.79 19.80 3.78
N ARG A 48 -4.54 20.58 4.57
CA ARG A 48 -4.00 21.67 5.40
C ARG A 48 -3.00 21.10 6.40
N ASN A 49 -3.39 20.06 7.13
CA ASN A 49 -2.57 19.44 8.16
C ASN A 49 -1.36 18.72 7.58
N ALA A 50 -1.48 18.10 6.41
CA ALA A 50 -0.34 17.56 5.67
C ALA A 50 0.69 18.64 5.35
N LYS A 51 0.28 19.81 4.84
CA LYS A 51 1.19 20.95 4.57
C LYS A 51 1.93 21.42 5.84
N LYS A 52 1.24 21.43 6.99
CA LYS A 52 1.86 21.75 8.28
C LYS A 52 2.94 20.73 8.64
N LEU A 53 2.63 19.43 8.56
CA LEU A 53 3.60 18.36 8.80
C LEU A 53 4.78 18.39 7.83
N TYR A 54 4.55 18.70 6.55
CA TYR A 54 5.62 18.87 5.56
C TYR A 54 6.65 19.92 5.99
N LYS A 55 6.17 21.06 6.47
CA LYS A 55 7.04 22.15 6.91
C LYS A 55 7.85 21.74 8.13
N ILE A 56 7.20 21.14 9.12
CA ILE A 56 7.82 20.70 10.38
C ILE A 56 8.85 19.60 10.13
N LEU A 57 8.50 18.59 9.32
CA LEU A 57 9.35 17.43 9.03
C LEU A 57 10.26 17.63 7.81
N SER A 58 10.45 18.87 7.35
CA SER A 58 11.14 19.19 6.09
C SER A 58 12.56 18.65 5.99
N PHE A 59 13.26 18.51 7.12
CA PHE A 59 14.57 17.86 7.21
C PHE A 59 14.57 16.45 6.59
N PHE A 60 13.51 15.66 6.82
CA PHE A 60 13.37 14.30 6.31
C PHE A 60 12.87 14.24 4.86
N ARG A 61 12.59 15.40 4.24
CA ARG A 61 12.01 15.53 2.89
C ARG A 61 10.82 14.55 2.69
N PRO A 62 9.73 14.69 3.45
CA PRO A 62 8.67 13.69 3.45
C PRO A 62 8.07 13.51 2.05
N GLN A 63 7.56 12.32 1.74
CA GLN A 63 6.99 12.01 0.44
C GLN A 63 5.44 12.06 0.48
N PRO A 64 4.78 12.88 -0.36
CA PRO A 64 3.32 12.97 -0.41
C PRO A 64 2.66 11.80 -1.09
N VAL A 65 1.68 11.23 -0.40
CA VAL A 65 0.85 10.15 -0.91
C VAL A 65 -0.62 10.54 -0.80
N LYS A 66 -1.20 10.87 -1.95
CA LYS A 66 -2.64 11.12 -2.08
C LYS A 66 -3.40 9.80 -1.96
N VAL A 67 -4.35 9.74 -1.02
CA VAL A 67 -5.22 8.57 -0.82
C VAL A 67 -6.70 8.98 -0.73
N ASN A 68 -7.61 8.09 -1.12
CA ASN A 68 -8.99 8.14 -0.67
C ASN A 68 -9.11 7.17 0.52
N PRO A 69 -9.17 7.66 1.77
CA PRO A 69 -9.03 6.83 2.97
C PRO A 69 -10.23 5.92 3.22
N VAL A 70 -11.39 6.18 2.61
CA VAL A 70 -12.58 5.32 2.70
C VAL A 70 -12.68 4.32 1.53
N SER A 71 -11.63 4.20 0.72
CA SER A 71 -11.56 3.25 -0.40
C SER A 71 -10.41 2.28 -0.19
N PHE A 72 -10.74 1.03 0.18
CA PHE A 72 -9.76 -0.03 0.37
C PHE A 72 -8.86 -0.20 -0.85
N GLU A 73 -9.43 -0.27 -2.07
CA GLU A 73 -8.65 -0.37 -3.32
C GLU A 73 -7.67 0.80 -3.49
N ASN A 74 -8.11 2.03 -3.21
CA ASN A 74 -7.26 3.20 -3.38
C ASN A 74 -6.08 3.16 -2.41
N VAL A 75 -6.34 2.93 -1.12
CA VAL A 75 -5.32 2.80 -0.08
C VAL A 75 -4.37 1.65 -0.40
N PHE A 76 -4.90 0.45 -0.68
CA PHE A 76 -4.10 -0.75 -0.95
C PHE A 76 -3.19 -0.54 -2.16
N SER A 77 -3.73 -0.02 -3.27
CA SER A 77 -2.95 0.17 -4.49
C SER A 77 -1.88 1.26 -4.37
N LYS A 78 -1.92 2.11 -3.34
CA LYS A 78 -0.92 3.15 -3.06
C LYS A 78 0.10 2.69 -2.05
N LEU A 79 -0.35 2.07 -0.96
CA LEU A 79 0.50 1.65 0.14
C LEU A 79 1.19 0.32 -0.11
N TYR A 80 0.54 -0.68 -0.70
CA TYR A 80 1.15 -1.99 -0.90
C TYR A 80 2.47 -1.90 -1.70
N PRO A 81 2.55 -1.23 -2.88
CA PRO A 81 3.81 -1.11 -3.61
C PRO A 81 4.88 -0.30 -2.88
N LEU A 82 4.47 0.65 -2.04
CA LEU A 82 5.37 1.48 -1.25
C LEU A 82 5.98 0.64 -0.14
N VAL A 83 5.15 0.02 0.70
CA VAL A 83 5.60 -0.84 1.82
C VAL A 83 6.47 -1.98 1.29
N HIS A 84 6.03 -2.63 0.20
CA HIS A 84 6.80 -3.70 -0.43
C HIS A 84 8.22 -3.27 -0.82
N SER A 85 8.37 -2.09 -1.44
CA SER A 85 9.68 -1.54 -1.82
C SER A 85 10.56 -1.30 -0.58
N GLU A 86 10.00 -0.66 0.45
CA GLU A 86 10.76 -0.31 1.65
C GLU A 86 11.21 -1.55 2.43
N VAL A 87 10.33 -2.54 2.56
CA VAL A 87 10.63 -3.82 3.22
C VAL A 87 11.66 -4.62 2.40
N SER A 88 11.57 -4.61 1.07
CA SER A 88 12.55 -5.28 0.19
C SER A 88 13.94 -4.65 0.28
N GLU A 89 14.03 -3.36 0.61
CA GLU A 89 15.28 -2.65 0.92
C GLU A 89 15.77 -2.93 2.36
N GLY A 90 15.09 -3.82 3.11
CA GLY A 90 15.47 -4.24 4.46
C GLY A 90 15.05 -3.26 5.57
N ARG A 91 14.20 -2.26 5.27
CA ARG A 91 13.75 -1.27 6.25
C ARG A 91 12.57 -1.78 7.08
N GLU A 92 12.50 -1.32 8.33
CA GLU A 92 11.30 -1.47 9.17
C GLU A 92 10.31 -0.36 8.81
N VAL A 93 9.02 -0.69 8.71
CA VAL A 93 7.97 0.28 8.37
C VAL A 93 7.01 0.42 9.54
N TYR A 94 6.92 1.63 10.11
CA TYR A 94 5.98 1.97 11.17
C TYR A 94 4.85 2.80 10.59
N ILE A 95 3.62 2.34 10.74
CA ILE A 95 2.42 3.00 10.22
C ILE A 95 1.60 3.52 11.40
N ASP A 96 1.42 4.84 11.43
CA ASP A 96 0.56 5.53 12.39
C ASP A 96 -0.91 5.38 11.98
N ILE A 97 -1.68 4.61 12.76
CA ILE A 97 -3.11 4.39 12.49
C ILE A 97 -4.03 5.34 13.28
N THR A 98 -3.47 6.28 14.06
CA THR A 98 -4.20 7.11 15.03
C THR A 98 -5.37 7.87 14.43
N SER A 99 -5.17 8.44 13.23
CA SER A 99 -6.19 9.25 12.55
C SER A 99 -6.89 8.50 11.42
N MET A 100 -6.60 7.23 11.19
CA MET A 100 -7.13 6.47 10.06
C MET A 100 -8.61 6.08 10.27
N PRO A 101 -9.49 6.22 9.26
CA PRO A 101 -10.83 5.65 9.34
C PRO A 101 -10.79 4.12 9.26
N PRO A 102 -11.87 3.42 9.68
CA PRO A 102 -11.91 1.96 9.77
C PRO A 102 -11.49 1.21 8.50
N GLU A 103 -11.90 1.68 7.33
CA GLU A 103 -11.57 1.06 6.04
C GLU A 103 -10.07 1.12 5.75
N MET A 104 -9.42 2.23 6.11
CA MET A 104 -7.99 2.41 5.98
C MET A 104 -7.24 1.55 7.00
N VAL A 105 -7.71 1.48 8.25
CA VAL A 105 -7.15 0.61 9.30
C VAL A 105 -7.20 -0.86 8.86
N ALA A 106 -8.33 -1.32 8.33
CA ALA A 106 -8.48 -2.66 7.78
C ALA A 106 -7.46 -2.91 6.66
N CYS A 107 -7.31 -1.95 5.74
CA CYS A 107 -6.36 -2.04 4.64
C CYS A 107 -4.91 -2.14 5.09
N VAL A 108 -4.46 -1.25 5.98
CA VAL A 108 -3.06 -1.25 6.46
C VAL A 108 -2.76 -2.46 7.34
N THR A 109 -3.76 -2.96 8.09
CA THR A 109 -3.64 -4.23 8.81
C THR A 109 -3.41 -5.38 7.86
N THR A 110 -4.19 -5.50 6.78
CA THR A 110 -3.95 -6.51 5.74
C THR A 110 -2.54 -6.39 5.16
N ILE A 111 -2.09 -5.18 4.81
CA ILE A 111 -0.73 -4.97 4.26
C ILE A 111 0.36 -5.35 5.28
N ALA A 112 0.17 -5.03 6.55
CA ALA A 112 1.12 -5.33 7.62
C ALA A 112 1.22 -6.84 7.89
N LEU A 113 0.10 -7.56 7.79
CA LEU A 113 0.09 -9.02 7.88
C LEU A 113 0.78 -9.70 6.69
N MET A 114 0.85 -9.03 5.53
CA MET A 114 1.49 -9.57 4.32
C MET A 114 3.00 -9.29 4.22
N HIS A 115 3.58 -8.51 5.13
CA HIS A 115 4.99 -8.15 5.08
C HIS A 115 5.66 -8.27 6.45
N PRO A 116 6.84 -8.90 6.53
CA PRO A 116 7.62 -8.85 7.75
C PRO A 116 8.05 -7.42 8.04
N LYS A 117 8.34 -7.12 9.32
CA LYS A 117 8.88 -5.82 9.77
C LYS A 117 7.99 -4.60 9.46
N VAL A 118 6.69 -4.83 9.32
CA VAL A 118 5.68 -3.77 9.31
C VAL A 118 4.95 -3.76 10.64
N TYR A 119 4.93 -2.59 11.27
CA TYR A 119 4.37 -2.36 12.60
C TYR A 119 3.29 -1.28 12.53
N LEU A 120 2.20 -1.49 13.26
CA LEU A 120 1.14 -0.49 13.41
C LEU A 120 1.21 0.08 14.81
N TYR A 121 0.96 1.38 14.96
CA TYR A 121 0.87 2.00 16.28
C TYR A 121 -0.23 3.07 16.32
N VAL A 122 -0.73 3.33 17.53
CA VAL A 122 -1.70 4.38 17.82
C VAL A 122 -1.15 5.30 18.91
N VAL A 123 -1.41 6.60 18.80
CA VAL A 123 -1.09 7.60 19.82
C VAL A 123 -2.40 7.94 20.56
N PRO A 124 -2.64 7.37 21.76
CA PRO A 124 -3.91 7.59 22.45
C PRO A 124 -4.02 9.02 23.00
N THR A 125 -5.27 9.48 23.12
CA THR A 125 -5.65 10.73 23.80
C THR A 125 -6.56 10.43 24.99
N ILE A 126 -6.59 11.34 25.96
CA ILE A 126 -7.44 11.21 27.16
C ILE A 126 -8.94 11.31 26.81
N GLU A 127 -9.31 12.05 25.75
CA GLU A 127 -10.71 12.23 25.31
C GLU A 127 -10.93 11.81 23.84
N ARG A 128 -12.14 11.32 23.49
CA ARG A 128 -12.53 10.88 22.13
C ARG A 128 -13.74 11.66 21.58
N GLY A 129 -13.62 12.13 20.33
CA GLY A 129 -14.73 12.44 19.41
C GLY A 129 -15.39 13.81 19.57
N GLU A 130 -15.46 14.61 18.50
CA GLU A 130 -16.21 15.87 18.43
C GLU A 130 -16.72 16.13 16.99
N PHE A 131 -17.81 16.89 16.87
CA PHE A 131 -18.41 17.32 15.60
C PHE A 131 -17.52 18.34 14.86
N ILE A 132 -17.52 18.32 13.52
CA ILE A 132 -16.63 19.14 12.68
C ILE A 132 -17.42 20.32 12.07
N PRO A 133 -17.03 21.58 12.36
CA PRO A 133 -17.66 22.78 11.76
C PRO A 133 -17.40 22.93 10.25
N GLU A 134 -18.09 23.87 9.59
CA GLU A 134 -17.96 24.08 8.14
C GLU A 134 -16.65 24.80 7.76
N PRO A 135 -15.87 24.32 6.77
CA PRO A 135 -14.66 25.00 6.31
C PRO A 135 -14.92 26.43 5.84
N GLY A 136 -13.97 27.32 6.14
CA GLY A 136 -14.07 28.75 5.78
C GLY A 136 -14.87 29.59 6.77
N THR A 137 -15.29 29.03 7.91
CA THR A 137 -15.94 29.75 9.00
C THR A 137 -14.97 29.97 10.18
N PRO A 138 -15.14 31.04 11.00
CA PRO A 138 -14.33 31.23 12.20
C PRO A 138 -14.35 30.04 13.16
N LYS A 139 -15.52 29.44 13.36
CA LYS A 139 -15.70 28.22 14.19
C LYS A 139 -14.84 27.04 13.72
N PHE A 140 -14.59 26.93 12.42
CA PHE A 140 -13.72 25.89 11.89
C PHE A 140 -12.25 26.17 12.20
N GLU A 141 -11.80 27.42 12.15
CA GLU A 141 -10.44 27.79 12.51
C GLU A 141 -10.18 27.54 14.00
N GLU A 142 -11.10 27.97 14.87
CA GLU A 142 -11.06 27.72 16.32
C GLU A 142 -10.99 26.22 16.63
N TRP A 143 -11.88 25.42 16.02
CA TRP A 143 -11.88 23.97 16.19
C TRP A 143 -10.56 23.30 15.75
N VAL A 144 -9.96 23.77 14.64
CA VAL A 144 -8.65 23.27 14.19
C VAL A 144 -7.56 23.62 15.20
N GLU A 145 -7.54 24.84 15.74
CA GLU A 145 -6.56 25.25 16.76
C GLU A 145 -6.69 24.42 18.05
N GLU A 146 -7.91 24.13 18.49
CA GLU A 146 -8.13 23.26 19.66
C GLU A 146 -7.58 21.85 19.44
N LYS A 147 -7.79 21.25 18.26
CA LYS A 147 -7.21 19.93 17.92
C LYS A 147 -5.70 19.96 17.80
N ASP A 148 -5.15 21.05 17.27
CA ASP A 148 -3.71 21.27 17.20
C ASP A 148 -3.04 21.29 18.58
N ASN A 149 -3.76 21.66 19.65
CA ASN A 149 -3.24 21.70 21.01
C ASN A 149 -3.35 20.37 21.78
N LYS A 150 -4.09 19.37 21.27
CA LYS A 150 -4.22 18.06 21.95
C LYS A 150 -2.91 17.29 21.85
N ARG A 151 -2.32 16.97 23.01
CA ARG A 151 -1.11 16.15 23.14
C ARG A 151 -1.46 14.67 23.28
N GLY A 152 -0.65 13.84 22.65
CA GLY A 152 -0.74 12.39 22.74
C GLY A 152 -0.08 11.83 23.99
N LEU A 153 -0.57 10.67 24.44
CA LEU A 153 0.15 9.82 25.38
C LEU A 153 1.23 9.00 24.63
N GLU A 154 1.93 8.13 25.36
CA GLU A 154 2.91 7.22 24.77
C GLU A 154 2.28 6.35 23.65
N PRO A 155 2.93 6.24 22.48
CA PRO A 155 2.43 5.40 21.40
C PRO A 155 2.32 3.94 21.80
N LEU A 156 1.17 3.33 21.51
CA LEU A 156 0.90 1.92 21.71
C LEU A 156 1.08 1.18 20.39
N GLN A 157 2.07 0.29 20.32
CA GLN A 157 2.22 -0.61 19.20
C GLN A 157 1.15 -1.70 19.25
N LEU A 158 0.49 -1.96 18.12
CA LEU A 158 -0.46 -3.05 18.01
C LEU A 158 0.28 -4.39 17.88
N MET A 159 -0.24 -5.39 18.59
CA MET A 159 0.28 -6.77 18.51
C MET A 159 -0.29 -7.44 17.26
N LEU A 160 0.57 -7.68 16.27
CA LEU A 160 0.27 -8.52 15.11
C LEU A 160 1.01 -9.86 15.27
N PRO A 161 0.47 -10.97 14.74
CA PRO A 161 1.20 -12.24 14.68
C PRO A 161 2.58 -12.06 14.05
N GLU A 162 3.58 -12.79 14.56
CA GLU A 162 4.94 -12.78 13.97
C GLU A 162 4.97 -13.54 12.65
N GLU A 163 4.21 -14.63 12.53
CA GLU A 163 3.97 -15.34 11.28
C GLU A 163 3.19 -14.42 10.31
N ARG A 164 3.72 -14.25 9.09
CA ARG A 164 3.12 -13.39 8.07
C ARG A 164 2.31 -14.20 7.08
N LEU A 165 1.30 -13.55 6.51
CA LEU A 165 0.45 -14.12 5.47
C LEU A 165 1.23 -14.19 4.14
N GLU A 166 1.69 -15.38 3.79
CA GLU A 166 2.25 -15.66 2.47
C GLU A 166 1.12 -15.90 1.45
N LEU A 167 0.80 -14.88 0.66
CA LEU A 167 -0.19 -15.03 -0.41
C LEU A 167 0.34 -15.82 -1.60
N LEU A 168 1.64 -15.81 -1.89
CA LEU A 168 2.20 -16.51 -3.03
C LEU A 168 3.32 -17.42 -2.54
N ASP A 169 3.34 -18.67 -3.01
CA ASP A 169 4.42 -19.61 -2.69
C ASP A 169 5.71 -19.10 -3.33
N GLU A 170 6.76 -18.89 -2.54
CA GLU A 170 8.04 -18.33 -3.01
C GLU A 170 8.65 -19.13 -4.17
N ASN A 171 8.45 -20.45 -4.23
CA ASN A 171 9.01 -21.30 -5.30
C ASN A 171 8.36 -21.03 -6.67
N GLU A 172 7.09 -20.62 -6.68
CA GLU A 172 6.32 -20.38 -7.91
C GLU A 172 5.75 -18.95 -7.99
N LYS A 173 6.22 -18.04 -7.13
CA LYS A 173 5.75 -16.67 -6.99
C LYS A 173 5.78 -15.90 -8.30
N TRP A 174 6.87 -16.02 -9.05
CA TRP A 174 7.00 -15.40 -10.37
C TRP A 174 5.84 -15.77 -11.31
N LEU A 175 5.42 -17.05 -11.32
CA LEU A 175 4.38 -17.52 -12.23
C LEU A 175 3.03 -16.99 -11.77
N ALA A 176 2.78 -17.06 -10.47
CA ALA A 176 1.57 -16.53 -9.86
C ALA A 176 1.41 -15.03 -10.14
N GLU A 177 2.45 -14.24 -9.91
CA GLU A 177 2.48 -12.80 -10.20
C GLU A 177 2.24 -12.53 -11.69
N LYS A 178 2.91 -13.28 -12.57
CA LYS A 178 2.73 -13.15 -14.02
C LYS A 178 1.28 -13.42 -14.42
N ILE A 179 0.67 -14.50 -13.95
CA ILE A 179 -0.74 -14.84 -14.22
C ILE A 179 -1.67 -13.73 -13.74
N LEU A 180 -1.49 -13.25 -12.50
CA LEU A 180 -2.34 -12.21 -11.91
C LEU A 180 -2.22 -10.88 -12.67
N ILE A 181 -0.99 -10.47 -13.00
CA ILE A 181 -0.73 -9.26 -13.78
C ILE A 181 -1.34 -9.39 -15.18
N THR A 182 -1.11 -10.51 -15.87
CA THR A 182 -1.65 -10.74 -17.21
C THR A 182 -3.17 -10.76 -17.21
N LEU A 183 -3.81 -11.41 -16.23
CA LEU A 183 -5.26 -11.34 -16.04
C LEU A 183 -5.72 -9.89 -15.87
N TYR A 184 -5.06 -9.11 -15.02
CA TYR A 184 -5.40 -7.71 -14.78
C TYR A 184 -5.29 -6.85 -16.05
N GLU A 185 -4.20 -7.01 -16.81
CA GLU A 185 -3.99 -6.32 -18.09
C GLU A 185 -5.06 -6.68 -19.13
N LYS A 186 -5.62 -7.90 -19.07
CA LYS A 186 -6.66 -8.42 -19.96
C LYS A 186 -8.08 -8.19 -19.45
N GLY A 187 -8.28 -7.28 -18.49
CA GLY A 187 -9.60 -6.93 -17.97
C GLY A 187 -10.13 -7.86 -16.86
N GLY A 188 -9.27 -8.72 -16.33
CA GLY A 188 -9.51 -9.56 -15.15
C GLY A 188 -10.16 -10.91 -15.45
N LYS A 189 -10.23 -11.34 -16.72
CA LYS A 189 -10.91 -12.57 -17.14
C LYS A 189 -10.16 -13.29 -18.26
N ALA A 190 -10.18 -14.61 -18.23
CA ALA A 190 -9.77 -15.52 -19.30
C ALA A 190 -10.90 -16.52 -19.57
N ASN A 191 -11.16 -16.88 -20.83
CA ASN A 191 -12.22 -17.83 -21.16
C ASN A 191 -11.80 -19.26 -20.81
N ALA A 192 -10.50 -19.54 -20.87
CA ALA A 192 -9.92 -20.81 -20.43
C ALA A 192 -8.46 -20.65 -19.98
N ILE A 193 -7.94 -21.67 -19.29
CA ILE A 193 -6.53 -21.75 -18.87
C ILE A 193 -5.57 -21.65 -20.07
N LYS A 194 -5.95 -22.18 -21.24
CA LYS A 194 -5.15 -22.08 -22.47
C LYS A 194 -4.87 -20.62 -22.86
N ASP A 195 -5.84 -19.72 -22.66
CA ASP A 195 -5.69 -18.30 -23.00
C ASP A 195 -4.63 -17.66 -22.10
N LEU A 196 -4.61 -18.04 -20.80
CA LEU A 196 -3.60 -17.57 -19.85
C LEU A 196 -2.20 -18.06 -20.21
N ILE A 197 -2.07 -19.32 -20.63
CA ILE A 197 -0.80 -19.89 -21.07
C ILE A 197 -0.28 -19.11 -22.29
N GLU A 198 -1.15 -18.89 -23.29
CA GLU A 198 -0.81 -18.13 -24.50
C GLU A 198 -0.44 -16.68 -24.19
N TRP A 199 -1.21 -15.98 -23.35
CA TRP A 199 -0.90 -14.60 -22.97
C TRP A 199 0.38 -14.49 -22.15
N CYS A 200 0.75 -15.53 -21.42
CA CYS A 200 2.03 -15.62 -20.74
C CYS A 200 3.19 -15.99 -21.69
N GLY A 201 2.92 -16.29 -22.97
CA GLY A 201 3.94 -16.64 -23.96
C GLY A 201 4.44 -18.09 -23.85
N GLU A 202 3.66 -18.99 -23.27
CA GLU A 202 3.98 -20.42 -23.16
C GLU A 202 3.12 -21.25 -24.13
N ASN A 203 3.49 -22.52 -24.35
CA ASN A 203 2.79 -23.39 -25.29
C ASN A 203 1.59 -24.10 -24.63
N PRO A 204 0.33 -23.78 -24.97
CA PRO A 204 -0.85 -24.42 -24.40
C PRO A 204 -1.03 -25.87 -24.86
N ARG A 205 -0.26 -26.36 -25.84
CA ARG A 205 -0.32 -27.78 -26.27
C ARG A 205 0.59 -28.68 -25.44
N ASP A 206 1.52 -28.12 -24.66
CA ASP A 206 2.37 -28.88 -23.75
C ASP A 206 1.57 -29.28 -22.50
N ASN A 207 1.51 -30.59 -22.24
CA ASN A 207 0.80 -31.15 -21.08
C ASN A 207 1.45 -30.78 -19.75
N VAL A 208 2.78 -30.62 -19.71
CA VAL A 208 3.52 -30.23 -18.50
C VAL A 208 3.15 -28.79 -18.13
N VAL A 209 3.18 -27.88 -19.11
CA VAL A 209 2.77 -26.47 -18.92
C VAL A 209 1.32 -26.37 -18.48
N LYS A 210 0.40 -27.07 -19.15
CA LYS A 210 -1.02 -27.13 -18.77
C LYS A 210 -1.22 -27.58 -17.33
N ASN A 211 -0.56 -28.65 -16.92
CA ASN A 211 -0.68 -29.19 -15.57
C ASN A 211 -0.15 -28.19 -14.54
N ARG A 212 0.99 -27.54 -14.82
CA ARG A 212 1.55 -26.49 -13.95
C ARG A 212 0.58 -25.32 -13.78
N TYR A 213 0.05 -24.78 -14.89
CA TYR A 213 -0.92 -23.70 -14.85
C TYR A 213 -2.21 -24.11 -14.14
N SER A 214 -2.72 -25.32 -14.36
CA SER A 214 -3.92 -25.78 -13.66
C SER A 214 -3.73 -25.78 -12.14
N ARG A 215 -2.61 -26.36 -11.65
CA ARG A 215 -2.27 -26.36 -10.22
C ARG A 215 -2.12 -24.95 -9.67
N MET A 216 -1.45 -24.07 -10.41
CA MET A 216 -1.27 -22.67 -10.02
C MET A 216 -2.62 -21.94 -9.92
N ILE A 217 -3.52 -22.14 -10.88
CA ILE A 217 -4.86 -21.55 -10.80
C ILE A 217 -5.64 -22.13 -9.61
N ASP A 218 -5.55 -23.44 -9.34
CA ASP A 218 -6.20 -24.05 -8.18
C ASP A 218 -5.67 -23.47 -6.85
N ASP A 219 -4.37 -23.23 -6.74
CA ASP A 219 -3.77 -22.54 -5.59
C ASP A 219 -4.30 -21.11 -5.46
N LEU A 220 -4.31 -20.33 -6.55
CA LEU A 220 -4.84 -18.97 -6.56
C LEU A 220 -6.34 -18.92 -6.22
N VAL A 221 -7.12 -19.96 -6.59
CA VAL A 221 -8.53 -20.09 -6.19
C VAL A 221 -8.63 -20.31 -4.69
N ARG A 222 -7.86 -21.27 -4.14
CA ARG A 222 -7.84 -21.56 -2.70
C ARG A 222 -7.50 -20.33 -1.87
N LYS A 223 -6.61 -19.47 -2.38
CA LYS A 223 -6.19 -18.22 -1.74
C LYS A 223 -7.13 -17.04 -1.98
N GLY A 224 -8.23 -17.23 -2.72
CA GLY A 224 -9.23 -16.21 -2.96
C GLY A 224 -8.77 -15.08 -3.91
N LEU A 225 -7.75 -15.31 -4.73
CA LEU A 225 -7.24 -14.33 -5.70
C LEU A 225 -7.92 -14.46 -7.07
N VAL A 226 -8.35 -15.68 -7.42
CA VAL A 226 -9.15 -15.95 -8.62
C VAL A 226 -10.33 -16.85 -8.27
N TYR A 227 -11.29 -16.94 -9.18
CA TYR A 227 -12.37 -17.92 -9.13
C TYR A 227 -12.62 -18.51 -10.52
N LYS A 228 -13.23 -19.69 -10.55
CA LYS A 228 -13.62 -20.38 -11.79
C LYS A 228 -15.12 -20.24 -12.00
N LEU A 229 -15.54 -19.70 -13.15
CA LEU A 229 -16.94 -19.74 -13.58
C LEU A 229 -17.13 -20.93 -14.50
N HIS A 230 -18.12 -21.76 -14.19
CA HIS A 230 -18.56 -22.85 -15.05
C HIS A 230 -19.73 -22.34 -15.88
N ALA A 231 -19.44 -21.88 -17.10
CA ALA A 231 -20.45 -21.50 -18.08
C ALA A 231 -20.45 -22.53 -19.21
N GLY A 232 -21.25 -23.59 -19.06
CA GLY A 232 -21.33 -24.67 -20.05
C GLY A 232 -20.03 -25.47 -20.18
N ARG A 233 -19.41 -25.50 -21.38
CA ARG A 233 -18.16 -26.24 -21.65
C ARG A 233 -16.89 -25.48 -21.26
N GLU A 234 -16.97 -24.17 -21.03
CA GLU A 234 -15.81 -23.35 -20.72
C GLU A 234 -15.63 -23.14 -19.21
N LYS A 235 -14.39 -23.30 -18.75
CA LYS A 235 -13.97 -23.02 -17.37
C LYS A 235 -13.23 -21.69 -17.37
N GLN A 236 -13.99 -20.61 -17.27
CA GLN A 236 -13.43 -19.27 -17.23
C GLN A 236 -12.66 -19.06 -15.93
N VAL A 237 -11.57 -18.29 -16.00
CA VAL A 237 -10.76 -17.89 -14.85
C VAL A 237 -10.90 -16.39 -14.68
N CYS A 238 -11.32 -15.93 -13.52
CA CYS A 238 -11.59 -14.53 -13.23
C CYS A 238 -10.89 -14.07 -11.95
N LEU A 239 -10.39 -12.84 -11.92
CA LEU A 239 -9.92 -12.23 -10.68
C LEU A 239 -11.09 -12.00 -9.73
N THR A 240 -10.93 -12.32 -8.45
CA THR A 240 -11.82 -11.82 -7.40
C THR A 240 -11.64 -10.30 -7.25
N GLU A 241 -12.49 -9.65 -6.44
CA GLU A 241 -12.29 -8.24 -6.13
C GLU A 241 -10.93 -7.99 -5.48
N PHE A 242 -10.59 -8.74 -4.42
CA PHE A 242 -9.29 -8.64 -3.78
C PHE A 242 -8.15 -9.02 -4.74
N GLY A 243 -8.31 -10.08 -5.54
CA GLY A 243 -7.32 -10.48 -6.54
C GLY A 243 -7.05 -9.38 -7.57
N ARG A 244 -8.07 -8.64 -7.99
CA ARG A 244 -7.91 -7.46 -8.87
C ARG A 244 -7.13 -6.34 -8.20
N ILE A 245 -7.41 -6.05 -6.93
CA ILE A 245 -6.71 -5.03 -6.14
C ILE A 245 -5.23 -5.43 -5.96
N TYR A 246 -4.98 -6.69 -5.64
CA TYR A 246 -3.65 -7.23 -5.45
C TYR A 246 -2.84 -7.23 -6.76
N ALA A 247 -3.43 -7.74 -7.85
CA ALA A 247 -2.83 -7.72 -9.18
C ALA A 247 -2.51 -6.30 -9.67
N LYS A 248 -3.38 -5.32 -9.40
CA LYS A 248 -3.11 -3.90 -9.68
C LYS A 248 -1.89 -3.38 -8.91
N ALA A 249 -1.69 -3.82 -7.68
CA ALA A 249 -0.53 -3.43 -6.88
C ALA A 249 0.76 -4.06 -7.43
N LEU A 250 0.74 -5.35 -7.76
CA LEU A 250 1.84 -6.06 -8.44
C LEU A 250 2.20 -5.42 -9.77
N TYR A 251 1.19 -5.06 -10.58
CA TYR A 251 1.40 -4.34 -11.83
C TYR A 251 2.13 -3.01 -11.61
N LYS A 252 1.77 -2.23 -10.58
CA LYS A 252 2.49 -0.98 -10.28
C LYS A 252 3.96 -1.22 -9.87
N ILE A 253 4.23 -2.30 -9.14
CA ILE A 253 5.61 -2.70 -8.79
C ILE A 253 6.39 -3.02 -10.06
N SER A 254 5.83 -3.84 -10.96
CA SER A 254 6.49 -4.24 -12.20
C SER A 254 6.75 -3.06 -13.14
N GLN A 255 5.85 -2.07 -13.19
CA GLN A 255 6.05 -0.85 -13.98
C GLN A 255 7.17 0.03 -13.43
N LYS A 256 7.29 0.17 -12.09
CA LYS A 256 8.40 0.89 -11.47
C LYS A 256 9.75 0.21 -11.77
N ALA A 257 9.82 -1.12 -11.64
CA ALA A 257 11.03 -1.87 -11.95
C ALA A 257 11.50 -1.67 -13.41
N LYS A 258 10.57 -1.62 -14.37
CA LYS A 258 10.88 -1.34 -15.78
C LYS A 258 11.45 0.07 -16.01
N GLN A 259 11.06 1.07 -15.21
CA GLN A 259 11.55 2.45 -15.30
C GLN A 259 12.95 2.64 -14.70
N ILE A 260 13.38 1.74 -13.80
CA ILE A 260 14.66 1.82 -13.08
C ILE A 260 15.81 1.14 -13.85
N LYS A 261 15.60 0.66 -15.09
CA LYS A 261 16.69 0.08 -15.90
C LYS A 261 17.88 1.05 -15.99
N PRO A 262 19.13 0.60 -15.72
CA PRO A 262 20.28 1.48 -15.71
C PRO A 262 20.48 2.10 -17.09
N ILE A 263 20.58 3.44 -17.13
CA ILE A 263 21.18 4.14 -18.26
C ILE A 263 22.58 3.56 -18.42
N PRO A 264 22.97 3.03 -19.60
CA PRO A 264 24.34 2.57 -19.80
C PRO A 264 25.30 3.74 -19.56
N LEU A 265 26.10 3.65 -18.50
CA LEU A 265 27.28 4.48 -18.32
C LEU A 265 28.34 4.01 -19.33
N VAL A 266 28.12 4.35 -20.60
CA VAL A 266 29.16 4.29 -21.62
C VAL A 266 29.18 5.62 -22.36
N ARG A 267 29.75 6.65 -21.73
CA ARG A 267 30.49 7.64 -22.50
C ARG A 267 31.84 7.01 -22.81
N LYS A 268 31.96 6.45 -24.03
CA LYS A 268 33.27 6.22 -24.64
C LYS A 268 33.99 7.55 -24.64
N TYR A 269 34.98 7.71 -23.75
CA TYR A 269 36.02 8.70 -23.97
C TYR A 269 36.83 8.17 -25.16
N SER A 270 36.63 8.77 -26.33
CA SER A 270 37.61 8.66 -27.40
C SER A 270 38.85 9.45 -26.95
N PRO A 271 40.02 8.83 -26.77
CA PRO A 271 41.24 9.59 -26.60
C PRO A 271 41.50 10.33 -27.91
N ARG A 272 41.55 11.67 -27.84
CA ARG A 272 42.11 12.45 -28.94
C ARG A 272 43.62 12.20 -28.93
N ILE A 273 44.12 11.59 -30.00
CA ILE A 273 45.52 11.65 -30.41
C ILE A 273 45.75 13.03 -31.01
#